data_AF-A0A0F9WHT1-F1
#
_entry.id   AF-A0A0F9WHT1-F1
#
_cell.length_a   1.000
_cell.length_b   1.000
_cell.length_c   1.000
_cell.angle_alpha   90.00
_cell.angle_beta   90.00
_cell.angle_gamma   90.00
#
_symmetry.space_group_name_H-M   'P 1'
#
loop_
_entity.id
_entity.type
_entity.pdbx_description
1 polymer ?
#
loop_
_entity_poly.entity_id
_entity_poly.type
_entity_poly.pdbx_seq_one_letter_code
_entity_poly.pdbx_strand_id
1 'polypeptide(L)'
;MATRFTPPREQPVDSNGDIYSGGLLNFYVTGTTTRLDTYSDNALSSANANPVVADSAGRFGEIFLKPQDYKVVLTDSDASTIFTADPVHGDAQDVSSGTSGQFLQTTGATSDPQWANVEVGKSGIINADFRINQRGGTYTSATTPANSDDTFLFDRWILLSDGNDRADISQETSVVPTGTYSAIKFDVETVSATSQKMGILQVLEAKDAAKFIGGTASLSFKARTTSGQAENLRAHVLSWDSTADSVTSDVVNAWSAEGTNPTFVANWTAENTAANLALTNTYQTFKIEGISIDTASAANVAVFIHVDDTDLVASDVFYITDVQLELGSVATTIEKETYGAELAKCQRFYEHSYDIGTAVGTSTENGAVRFSDPVAAGSLSIHFKVTKRAAPTMTGYSTTGASGKYRDLTTGADHNITLEDIGFNGCHCDFATSGAIDELKGFHWRAVSEL
;
A
#
# COMPACT_ATOMS: atom_id res chain seq x y z
N MET A 1 -15.74 -30.00 -18.02
CA MET A 1 -16.90 -29.35 -18.65
C MET A 1 -17.28 -30.16 -19.87
N ALA A 2 -18.56 -30.48 -20.07
CA ALA A 2 -19.01 -31.11 -21.30
C ALA A 2 -19.28 -30.01 -22.32
N THR A 3 -18.60 -30.03 -23.46
CA THR A 3 -18.88 -29.16 -24.59
C THR A 3 -20.16 -29.63 -25.27
N ARG A 4 -21.12 -28.72 -25.47
CA ARG A 4 -22.32 -29.00 -26.25
C ARG A 4 -21.89 -29.24 -27.69
N PHE A 5 -22.09 -30.44 -28.22
CA PHE A 5 -21.90 -30.70 -29.65
C PHE A 5 -22.94 -29.88 -30.42
N THR A 6 -22.46 -28.87 -31.13
CA THR A 6 -23.25 -28.13 -32.11
C THR A 6 -22.97 -28.75 -33.47
N PRO A 7 -24.00 -29.06 -34.29
CA PRO A 7 -23.78 -29.57 -35.63
C PRO A 7 -22.82 -28.66 -36.42
N PRO A 8 -21.85 -29.22 -37.14
CA PRO A 8 -20.85 -28.42 -37.88
C PRO A 8 -21.45 -27.61 -39.04
N ARG A 9 -22.71 -27.88 -39.42
CA ARG A 9 -23.47 -27.11 -40.40
C ARG A 9 -24.91 -26.97 -39.93
N GLU A 10 -25.45 -25.77 -40.06
CA GLU A 10 -26.86 -25.51 -39.80
C GLU A 10 -27.72 -26.12 -40.92
N GLN A 11 -28.80 -26.80 -40.53
CA GLN A 11 -29.76 -27.41 -41.43
C GLN A 11 -31.18 -27.08 -40.93
N PRO A 12 -31.75 -25.94 -41.33
CA PRO A 12 -33.10 -25.59 -40.90
C PRO A 12 -34.13 -26.52 -41.54
N VAL A 13 -35.14 -26.87 -40.74
CA VAL A 13 -36.31 -27.66 -41.14
C VAL A 13 -37.59 -26.89 -40.83
N ASP A 14 -38.64 -27.14 -41.59
CA ASP A 14 -39.94 -26.53 -41.39
C ASP A 14 -40.74 -27.19 -40.24
N SER A 15 -41.96 -26.71 -39.99
CA SER A 15 -42.84 -27.25 -38.95
C SER A 15 -43.30 -28.69 -39.19
N ASN A 16 -43.14 -29.21 -40.42
CA ASN A 16 -43.46 -30.58 -40.80
C ASN A 16 -42.21 -31.49 -40.78
N GLY A 17 -41.02 -30.92 -40.54
CA GLY A 17 -39.74 -31.62 -40.54
C GLY A 17 -39.08 -31.72 -41.91
N ASP A 18 -39.60 -31.02 -42.93
CA ASP A 18 -39.02 -30.95 -44.26
C ASP A 18 -37.85 -29.95 -44.29
N ILE A 19 -36.80 -30.28 -45.04
CA ILE A 19 -35.61 -29.42 -45.17
C ILE A 19 -35.90 -28.22 -46.06
N TYR A 20 -35.35 -27.05 -45.71
CA TYR A 20 -35.38 -25.88 -46.59
C TYR A 20 -34.31 -25.99 -47.70
N SER A 21 -34.54 -26.89 -48.65
CA SER A 21 -33.71 -26.99 -49.86
C SER A 21 -33.74 -25.66 -50.62
N GLY A 22 -32.56 -25.05 -50.83
CA GLY A 22 -32.46 -23.73 -51.47
C GLY A 22 -32.89 -22.54 -50.60
N GLY A 23 -33.03 -22.73 -49.28
CA GLY A 23 -33.27 -21.63 -48.33
C GLY A 23 -32.16 -20.57 -48.40
N LEU A 24 -32.50 -19.34 -48.00
CA LEU A 24 -31.63 -18.17 -48.15
C LEU A 24 -31.31 -17.57 -46.79
N LEU A 25 -30.02 -17.48 -46.46
CA LEU A 25 -29.54 -16.82 -45.25
C LEU A 25 -29.02 -15.43 -45.59
N ASN A 26 -29.67 -14.42 -45.04
CA ASN A 26 -29.46 -13.01 -45.37
C ASN A 26 -28.72 -12.32 -44.21
N PHE A 27 -27.65 -11.59 -44.53
CA PHE A 27 -26.84 -10.87 -43.53
C PHE A 27 -26.89 -9.37 -43.76
N TYR A 28 -27.15 -8.61 -42.70
CA TYR A 28 -27.29 -7.15 -42.73
C TYR A 28 -26.56 -6.48 -41.58
N VAL A 29 -26.36 -5.17 -41.70
CA VAL A 29 -26.03 -4.31 -40.56
C VAL A 29 -27.22 -4.30 -39.58
N THR A 30 -26.96 -4.55 -38.30
CA THR A 30 -27.96 -4.54 -37.22
C THR A 30 -28.89 -3.34 -37.27
N GLY A 31 -30.19 -3.58 -37.05
CA GLY A 31 -31.23 -2.55 -37.11
C GLY A 31 -31.59 -2.05 -38.53
N THR A 32 -30.97 -2.58 -39.59
CA THR A 32 -31.18 -2.11 -40.96
C THR A 32 -31.53 -3.24 -41.94
N THR A 33 -31.61 -2.90 -43.23
CA THR A 33 -31.68 -3.83 -44.37
C THR A 33 -30.47 -3.69 -45.31
N THR A 34 -29.41 -2.99 -44.86
CA THR A 34 -28.16 -2.84 -45.60
C THR A 34 -27.37 -4.13 -45.55
N ARG A 35 -27.09 -4.75 -46.70
CA ARG A 35 -26.36 -6.02 -46.80
C ARG A 35 -24.96 -5.88 -46.19
N LEU A 36 -24.53 -6.92 -45.49
CA LEU A 36 -23.21 -7.01 -44.88
C LEU A 36 -22.53 -8.30 -45.31
N ASP A 37 -21.25 -8.21 -45.65
CA ASP A 37 -20.51 -9.36 -46.18
C ASP A 37 -20.23 -10.41 -45.10
N THR A 38 -20.32 -11.67 -45.50
CA THR A 38 -19.78 -12.83 -44.80
C THR A 38 -18.79 -13.55 -45.72
N TYR A 39 -18.00 -14.48 -45.20
CA TYR A 39 -16.87 -15.05 -45.93
C TYR A 39 -16.92 -16.57 -45.96
N SER A 40 -16.42 -17.15 -47.05
CA SER A 40 -16.34 -18.60 -47.26
C SER A 40 -15.06 -19.22 -46.69
N ASP A 41 -14.12 -18.40 -46.21
CA ASP A 41 -12.84 -18.80 -45.66
C ASP A 41 -12.50 -18.06 -44.36
N ASN A 42 -11.76 -18.73 -43.48
CA ASN A 42 -11.34 -18.17 -42.19
C ASN A 42 -10.40 -16.94 -42.32
N ALA A 43 -9.76 -16.73 -43.47
CA ALA A 43 -8.93 -15.55 -43.71
C ALA A 43 -9.75 -14.32 -44.13
N LEU A 44 -11.08 -14.45 -44.23
CA LEU A 44 -12.02 -13.39 -44.57
C LEU A 44 -11.70 -12.74 -45.93
N SER A 45 -11.23 -13.54 -46.89
CA SER A 45 -10.71 -13.07 -48.17
C SER A 45 -11.70 -13.22 -49.33
N SER A 46 -12.59 -14.21 -49.25
CA SER A 46 -13.56 -14.57 -50.29
C SER A 46 -14.98 -14.38 -49.77
N ALA A 47 -15.57 -13.24 -50.11
CA ALA A 47 -16.93 -12.91 -49.69
C ALA A 47 -17.95 -13.90 -50.27
N ASN A 48 -18.88 -14.35 -49.44
CA ASN A 48 -20.04 -15.12 -49.86
C ASN A 48 -20.99 -14.24 -50.67
N ALA A 49 -21.77 -14.87 -51.55
CA ALA A 49 -22.97 -14.25 -52.07
C ALA A 49 -23.94 -13.96 -50.91
N ASN A 50 -24.68 -12.85 -50.98
CA ASN A 50 -25.64 -12.46 -49.95
C ASN A 50 -27.01 -12.21 -50.61
N PRO A 51 -27.99 -13.13 -50.48
CA PRO A 51 -28.03 -14.23 -49.51
C PRO A 51 -27.10 -15.41 -49.80
N VAL A 52 -26.69 -16.11 -48.74
CA VAL A 52 -26.04 -17.43 -48.82
C VAL A 52 -27.14 -18.46 -49.06
N VAL A 53 -27.00 -19.26 -50.12
CA VAL A 53 -28.02 -20.25 -50.53
C VAL A 53 -27.68 -21.62 -49.97
N ALA A 54 -28.67 -22.30 -49.39
CA ALA A 54 -28.53 -23.67 -48.92
C ALA A 54 -28.47 -24.69 -50.07
N ASP A 55 -27.78 -25.81 -49.86
CA ASP A 55 -27.75 -26.92 -50.81
C ASP A 55 -29.10 -27.68 -50.88
N SER A 56 -29.20 -28.70 -51.73
CA SER A 56 -30.40 -29.53 -51.88
C SER A 56 -30.75 -30.35 -50.62
N ALA A 57 -29.85 -30.40 -49.64
CA ALA A 57 -30.08 -31.00 -48.33
C ALA A 57 -30.44 -29.94 -47.27
N GLY A 58 -30.59 -28.66 -47.66
CA GLY A 58 -30.92 -27.56 -46.75
C GLY A 58 -29.74 -27.12 -45.88
N ARG A 59 -28.49 -27.41 -46.27
CA ARG A 59 -27.29 -27.04 -45.49
C ARG A 59 -26.62 -25.82 -46.10
N PHE A 60 -26.23 -24.86 -45.26
CA PHE A 60 -25.41 -23.74 -45.68
C PHE A 60 -23.93 -24.14 -45.80
N GLY A 61 -23.21 -23.41 -46.66
CA GLY A 61 -21.75 -23.52 -46.79
C GLY A 61 -21.02 -22.97 -45.56
N GLU A 62 -19.70 -22.81 -45.66
CA GLU A 62 -18.92 -22.17 -44.61
C GLU A 62 -19.24 -20.67 -44.55
N ILE A 63 -19.47 -20.16 -43.35
CA ILE A 63 -19.81 -18.75 -43.10
C ILE A 63 -18.92 -18.26 -41.95
N PHE A 64 -17.93 -17.45 -42.30
CA PHE A 64 -17.07 -16.73 -41.37
C PHE A 64 -17.52 -15.26 -41.31
N LEU A 65 -17.58 -14.73 -40.09
CA LEU A 65 -18.02 -13.36 -39.81
C LEU A 65 -16.81 -12.47 -39.48
N LYS A 66 -16.89 -11.17 -39.77
CA LYS A 66 -15.96 -10.18 -39.21
C LYS A 66 -16.35 -9.90 -37.75
N PRO A 67 -15.43 -9.39 -36.91
CA PRO A 67 -15.73 -9.02 -35.52
C PRO A 67 -16.60 -7.76 -35.47
N GLN A 68 -17.90 -7.94 -35.70
CA GLN A 68 -18.94 -6.91 -35.67
C GLN A 68 -20.32 -7.57 -35.55
N ASP A 69 -21.34 -6.77 -35.27
CA ASP A 69 -22.71 -7.27 -35.14
C ASP A 69 -23.43 -7.41 -36.47
N TYR A 70 -24.17 -8.50 -36.62
CA TYR A 70 -24.97 -8.83 -37.79
C TYR A 70 -26.44 -8.97 -37.42
N LYS A 71 -27.31 -8.55 -38.32
CA LYS A 71 -28.68 -9.06 -38.41
C LYS A 71 -28.72 -10.23 -39.38
N VAL A 72 -29.24 -11.37 -38.94
CA VAL A 72 -29.35 -12.59 -39.76
C VAL A 72 -30.82 -12.94 -39.95
N VAL A 73 -31.23 -13.08 -41.22
CA VAL A 73 -32.61 -13.41 -41.59
C VAL A 73 -32.61 -14.67 -42.46
N LEU A 74 -33.24 -15.73 -41.96
CA LEU A 74 -33.50 -16.95 -42.73
C LEU A 74 -34.81 -16.78 -43.49
N THR A 75 -34.79 -17.00 -44.80
CA THR A 75 -35.98 -17.06 -45.65
C THR A 75 -36.03 -18.39 -46.42
N ASP A 76 -37.21 -18.78 -46.88
CA ASP A 76 -37.34 -19.91 -47.82
C ASP A 76 -36.78 -19.55 -49.21
N SER A 77 -36.88 -20.50 -50.15
CA SER A 77 -36.42 -20.31 -51.54
C SER A 77 -37.22 -19.24 -52.30
N ASP A 78 -38.42 -18.91 -51.84
CA ASP A 78 -39.30 -17.88 -52.41
C ASP A 78 -39.16 -16.52 -51.68
N ALA A 79 -38.15 -16.40 -50.80
CA ALA A 79 -37.83 -15.23 -49.98
C ALA A 79 -38.86 -14.85 -48.90
N SER A 80 -39.73 -15.79 -48.49
CA SER A 80 -40.58 -15.62 -47.31
C SER A 80 -39.79 -15.79 -46.02
N THR A 81 -39.98 -14.89 -45.05
CA THR A 81 -39.20 -14.91 -43.80
C THR A 81 -39.62 -16.05 -42.88
N ILE A 82 -38.64 -16.84 -42.45
CA ILE A 82 -38.79 -17.93 -41.48
C ILE A 82 -38.39 -17.44 -40.08
N PHE A 83 -37.22 -16.79 -39.96
CA PHE A 83 -36.72 -16.29 -38.68
C PHE A 83 -35.79 -15.08 -38.86
N THR A 84 -35.67 -14.26 -37.82
CA THR A 84 -34.75 -13.13 -37.73
C THR A 84 -34.06 -13.13 -36.36
N ALA A 85 -32.72 -13.10 -36.36
CA ALA A 85 -31.90 -12.77 -35.19
C ALA A 85 -31.21 -11.42 -35.40
N ASP A 86 -31.33 -10.53 -34.43
CA ASP A 86 -30.68 -9.22 -34.42
C ASP A 86 -30.46 -8.76 -32.96
N PRO A 87 -29.22 -8.68 -32.45
CA PRO A 87 -27.95 -8.95 -33.13
C PRO A 87 -27.48 -10.42 -33.05
N VAL A 88 -26.60 -10.79 -33.98
CA VAL A 88 -25.72 -11.96 -33.97
C VAL A 88 -24.28 -11.44 -33.94
N HIS A 89 -23.56 -11.73 -32.86
CA HIS A 89 -22.18 -11.27 -32.67
C HIS A 89 -21.23 -12.09 -33.55
N GLY A 90 -20.42 -11.40 -34.36
CA GLY A 90 -19.43 -12.01 -35.27
C GLY A 90 -18.10 -12.38 -34.60
N ASP A 91 -17.98 -12.18 -33.29
CA ASP A 91 -16.83 -12.51 -32.46
C ASP A 91 -17.18 -13.53 -31.37
N ALA A 92 -16.19 -14.32 -30.96
CA ALA A 92 -16.28 -15.03 -29.71
C ALA A 92 -16.05 -14.00 -28.59
N GLN A 93 -17.03 -13.78 -27.71
CA GLN A 93 -16.82 -13.03 -26.46
C GLN A 93 -15.99 -13.84 -25.46
N ASP A 94 -14.87 -14.37 -25.91
CA ASP A 94 -13.93 -15.10 -25.07
C ASP A 94 -12.99 -14.08 -24.43
N VAL A 95 -13.16 -13.87 -23.13
CA VAL A 95 -12.16 -13.15 -22.33
C VAL A 95 -10.83 -13.90 -22.48
N SER A 96 -9.75 -13.18 -22.81
CA SER A 96 -8.41 -13.76 -22.99
C SER A 96 -8.00 -14.64 -21.80
N SER A 97 -7.05 -15.57 -21.96
CA SER A 97 -6.57 -16.35 -20.82
C SER A 97 -5.87 -15.44 -19.79
N GLY A 98 -6.32 -15.47 -18.54
CA GLY A 98 -5.70 -14.73 -17.44
C GLY A 98 -4.30 -15.25 -17.11
N THR A 99 -3.48 -14.39 -16.50
CA THR A 99 -2.17 -14.77 -15.96
C THR A 99 -2.29 -15.16 -14.47
N SER A 100 -1.25 -15.82 -13.94
CA SER A 100 -1.20 -16.15 -12.51
C SER A 100 -1.32 -14.88 -11.65
N GLY A 101 -2.16 -14.92 -10.63
CA GLY A 101 -2.45 -13.76 -9.76
C GLY A 101 -3.64 -12.91 -10.20
N GLN A 102 -4.32 -13.28 -11.28
CA GLN A 102 -5.54 -12.63 -11.74
C GLN A 102 -6.80 -13.40 -11.31
N PHE A 103 -7.89 -12.67 -11.06
CA PHE A 103 -9.24 -13.18 -10.94
C PHE A 103 -10.16 -12.48 -11.95
N LEU A 104 -11.22 -13.15 -12.38
CA LEU A 104 -12.21 -12.56 -13.28
C LEU A 104 -13.25 -11.79 -12.45
N GLN A 105 -13.41 -10.50 -12.71
CA GLN A 105 -14.40 -9.65 -12.02
C GLN A 105 -15.45 -9.12 -12.99
N THR A 106 -16.69 -8.97 -12.53
CA THR A 106 -17.75 -8.27 -13.27
C THR A 106 -17.81 -6.83 -12.80
N THR A 107 -17.91 -5.86 -13.71
CA THR A 107 -17.99 -4.42 -13.36
C THR A 107 -19.42 -3.87 -13.41
N GLY A 108 -20.42 -4.76 -13.32
CA GLY A 108 -21.84 -4.42 -13.36
C GLY A 108 -22.60 -5.21 -14.42
N ALA A 109 -23.93 -5.04 -14.45
CA ALA A 109 -24.85 -5.82 -15.29
C ALA A 109 -24.71 -5.55 -16.80
N THR A 110 -23.94 -4.53 -17.21
CA THR A 110 -23.81 -4.07 -18.60
C THR A 110 -22.36 -4.06 -19.08
N SER A 111 -21.45 -4.73 -18.39
CA SER A 111 -20.03 -4.74 -18.73
C SER A 111 -19.50 -6.16 -18.77
N ASP A 112 -18.63 -6.42 -19.74
CA ASP A 112 -18.01 -7.72 -19.88
C ASP A 112 -17.09 -8.04 -18.69
N PRO A 113 -17.01 -9.31 -18.27
CA PRO A 113 -16.07 -9.74 -17.24
C PRO A 113 -14.64 -9.43 -17.68
N GLN A 114 -13.84 -8.87 -16.76
CA GLN A 114 -12.46 -8.45 -17.02
C GLN A 114 -11.51 -9.03 -15.98
N TRP A 115 -10.25 -9.25 -16.36
CA TRP A 115 -9.22 -9.71 -15.42
C TRP A 115 -8.83 -8.59 -14.47
N ALA A 116 -8.77 -8.92 -13.19
CA ALA A 116 -8.28 -8.07 -12.13
C ALA A 116 -7.17 -8.77 -11.35
N ASN A 117 -6.23 -8.00 -10.82
CA ASN A 117 -5.13 -8.55 -10.02
C ASN A 117 -5.57 -8.71 -8.56
N VAL A 118 -5.09 -9.76 -7.89
CA VAL A 118 -5.25 -9.89 -6.44
C VAL A 118 -4.44 -8.78 -5.74
N GLU A 119 -5.09 -7.97 -4.92
CA GLU A 119 -4.51 -6.77 -4.28
C GLU A 119 -4.29 -6.96 -2.78
N VAL A 120 -3.47 -7.93 -2.37
CA VAL A 120 -3.09 -8.08 -0.95
C VAL A 120 -1.57 -8.12 -0.82
N GLY A 121 -1.02 -7.26 0.04
CA GLY A 121 0.41 -7.21 0.36
C GLY A 121 1.28 -6.55 -0.71
N LYS A 122 0.69 -5.70 -1.56
CA LYS A 122 1.41 -4.98 -2.63
C LYS A 122 2.36 -3.93 -2.04
N SER A 123 1.87 -3.14 -1.08
CA SER A 123 2.67 -2.06 -0.48
C SER A 123 3.81 -2.61 0.36
N GLY A 124 5.03 -2.12 0.14
CA GLY A 124 6.17 -2.33 1.02
C GLY A 124 6.16 -1.43 2.26
N ILE A 125 5.27 -0.43 2.31
CA ILE A 125 5.21 0.58 3.35
C ILE A 125 4.26 0.15 4.47
N ILE A 126 4.71 0.36 5.71
CA ILE A 126 3.97 0.13 6.94
C ILE A 126 3.45 1.48 7.46
N ASN A 127 2.24 1.50 8.00
CA ASN A 127 1.58 2.68 8.56
C ASN A 127 1.51 3.84 7.55
N ALA A 128 1.13 3.50 6.31
CA ALA A 128 1.14 4.39 5.15
C ALA A 128 0.26 5.64 5.28
N ASP A 129 -0.83 5.56 6.06
CA ASP A 129 -1.75 6.67 6.35
C ASP A 129 -1.56 7.26 7.75
N PHE A 130 -0.49 6.88 8.45
CA PHE A 130 -0.12 7.41 9.76
C PHE A 130 -1.19 7.21 10.85
N ARG A 131 -2.11 6.25 10.69
CA ARG A 131 -3.21 5.99 11.63
C ARG A 131 -2.76 5.37 12.93
N ILE A 132 -1.62 4.68 12.92
CA ILE A 132 -1.01 4.11 14.12
C ILE A 132 0.00 5.11 14.64
N ASN A 133 -0.28 5.60 15.84
CA ASN A 133 0.67 6.33 16.63
C ASN A 133 0.69 5.74 18.05
N GLN A 134 1.49 4.69 18.25
CA GLN A 134 1.65 4.08 19.57
C GLN A 134 2.31 5.06 20.55
N ARG A 135 3.32 5.80 20.09
CA ARG A 135 4.09 6.78 20.89
C ARG A 135 3.25 7.95 21.37
N GLY A 136 2.19 8.29 20.63
CA GLY A 136 1.16 9.27 21.00
C GLY A 136 1.55 10.73 20.85
N GLY A 137 0.52 11.57 20.85
CA GLY A 137 0.63 13.03 20.96
C GLY A 137 1.10 13.77 19.71
N THR A 138 1.25 15.08 19.89
CA THR A 138 2.05 15.95 19.03
C THR A 138 3.51 15.86 19.51
N TYR A 139 4.45 15.77 18.58
CA TYR A 139 5.88 15.78 18.85
C TYR A 139 6.43 17.19 18.71
N THR A 140 7.03 17.67 19.80
CA THR A 140 7.66 18.99 19.90
C THR A 140 9.05 18.81 20.53
N SER A 141 9.83 19.88 20.69
CA SER A 141 11.10 19.82 21.43
C SER A 141 10.95 19.42 22.91
N ALA A 142 9.74 19.47 23.46
CA ALA A 142 9.45 19.16 24.86
C ALA A 142 8.86 17.75 25.09
N THR A 143 8.64 16.96 24.04
CA THR A 143 8.04 15.62 24.15
C THR A 143 9.07 14.50 24.22
N THR A 144 8.62 13.27 24.48
CA THR A 144 9.47 12.07 24.44
C THR A 144 8.81 11.00 23.55
N PRO A 145 9.37 10.70 22.36
CA PRO A 145 10.52 11.36 21.74
C PRO A 145 10.26 12.84 21.39
N ALA A 146 11.33 13.62 21.27
CA ALA A 146 11.27 14.99 20.75
C ALA A 146 11.27 14.99 19.22
N ASN A 147 10.82 16.07 18.57
CA ASN A 147 10.89 16.33 17.13
C ASN A 147 12.32 16.62 16.61
N SER A 148 13.29 15.82 17.07
CA SER A 148 14.68 15.92 16.62
C SER A 148 14.87 15.24 15.28
N ASP A 149 15.93 15.64 14.57
CA ASP A 149 16.39 14.95 13.38
C ASP A 149 16.72 13.49 13.69
N ASP A 150 16.62 12.62 12.68
CA ASP A 150 16.83 11.17 12.75
C ASP A 150 16.04 10.48 13.89
N THR A 151 14.76 10.83 14.05
CA THR A 151 13.94 10.32 15.16
C THR A 151 12.67 9.61 14.68
N PHE A 152 12.44 8.39 15.19
CA PHE A 152 11.18 7.66 14.99
C PHE A 152 10.03 8.28 15.77
N LEU A 153 9.11 8.95 15.06
CA LEU A 153 7.96 9.64 15.64
C LEU A 153 6.65 8.86 15.45
N PHE A 154 6.28 8.60 14.19
CA PHE A 154 5.18 7.71 13.85
C PHE A 154 5.74 6.32 13.66
N ASP A 155 5.00 5.27 14.04
CA ASP A 155 5.47 3.90 13.95
C ASP A 155 6.09 3.60 12.57
N ARG A 156 7.39 3.25 12.55
CA ARG A 156 8.28 3.02 11.39
C ARG A 156 8.81 4.24 10.64
N TRP A 157 8.26 5.43 10.86
CA TRP A 157 8.63 6.65 10.15
C TRP A 157 9.61 7.50 10.94
N ILE A 158 10.72 7.84 10.30
CA ILE A 158 11.79 8.69 10.82
C ILE A 158 11.55 10.11 10.33
N LEU A 159 11.55 11.08 11.24
CA LEU A 159 11.67 12.49 10.89
C LEU A 159 13.12 12.75 10.50
N LEU A 160 13.33 13.31 9.31
CA LEU A 160 14.62 13.88 8.90
C LEU A 160 14.46 15.38 8.70
N SER A 161 15.38 16.17 9.23
CA SER A 161 15.32 17.62 9.15
C SER A 161 16.70 18.26 9.18
N ASP A 162 16.86 19.47 8.61
CA ASP A 162 18.12 20.21 8.64
C ASP A 162 18.39 20.79 10.05
N GLY A 163 18.66 19.90 11.00
CA GLY A 163 18.75 20.12 12.44
C GLY A 163 17.44 19.85 13.19
N ASN A 164 17.50 19.89 14.52
CA ASN A 164 16.39 19.58 15.41
C ASN A 164 15.33 20.70 15.47
N ASP A 165 14.10 20.34 15.86
CA ASP A 165 13.03 21.29 16.20
C ASP A 165 12.67 22.21 15.02
N ARG A 166 12.50 21.61 13.83
CA ARG A 166 12.14 22.33 12.60
C ARG A 166 10.63 22.44 12.42
N ALA A 167 9.89 21.42 12.86
CA ALA A 167 8.45 21.41 12.86
C ALA A 167 7.89 20.57 14.02
N ASP A 168 6.74 21.01 14.51
CA ASP A 168 5.87 20.23 15.36
C ASP A 168 5.18 19.17 14.49
N ILE A 169 5.33 17.90 14.87
CA ILE A 169 4.80 16.80 14.08
C ILE A 169 3.57 16.23 14.77
N SER A 170 2.45 16.13 14.08
CA SER A 170 1.20 15.63 14.65
C SER A 170 0.36 14.84 13.66
N GLN A 171 -0.68 14.15 14.17
CA GLN A 171 -1.65 13.44 13.35
C GLN A 171 -2.81 14.36 12.97
N GLU A 172 -3.14 14.45 11.69
CA GLU A 172 -4.31 15.15 11.18
C GLU A 172 -5.43 14.14 10.88
N THR A 173 -6.64 14.38 11.40
CA THR A 173 -7.81 13.49 11.22
C THR A 173 -9.07 14.24 10.76
N SER A 174 -9.04 15.56 10.67
CA SER A 174 -10.19 16.41 10.33
C SER A 174 -10.30 16.64 8.83
N VAL A 175 -9.19 16.96 8.17
CA VAL A 175 -9.12 17.16 6.72
C VAL A 175 -8.17 16.13 6.13
N VAL A 176 -8.77 15.05 5.62
CA VAL A 176 -8.09 13.88 5.03
C VAL A 176 -8.82 13.43 3.74
N PRO A 177 -8.14 12.74 2.80
CA PRO A 177 -8.80 12.20 1.61
C PRO A 177 -9.89 11.18 1.97
N THR A 178 -10.93 11.06 1.14
CA THR A 178 -11.96 10.02 1.30
C THR A 178 -11.32 8.63 1.39
N GLY A 179 -11.74 7.82 2.36
CA GLY A 179 -11.20 6.47 2.58
C GLY A 179 -9.86 6.42 3.33
N THR A 180 -9.37 7.56 3.81
CA THR A 180 -8.14 7.70 4.61
C THR A 180 -8.51 8.08 6.04
N TYR A 181 -7.82 7.53 7.04
CA TYR A 181 -8.09 7.84 8.45
C TYR A 181 -7.33 9.08 8.92
N SER A 182 -6.05 9.21 8.55
CA SER A 182 -5.18 10.28 9.03
C SER A 182 -4.13 10.70 8.01
N ALA A 183 -3.39 11.76 8.34
CA ALA A 183 -2.16 12.17 7.67
C ALA A 183 -1.12 12.58 8.72
N ILE A 184 0.17 12.53 8.36
CA ILE A 184 1.19 13.23 9.14
C ILE A 184 1.13 14.72 8.79
N LYS A 185 1.14 15.57 9.80
CA LYS A 185 1.17 17.03 9.71
C LYS A 185 2.54 17.51 10.18
N PHE A 186 3.15 18.35 9.36
CA PHE A 186 4.32 19.16 9.72
C PHE A 186 3.85 20.59 9.96
N ASP A 187 3.93 21.08 11.18
CA ASP A 187 3.65 22.47 11.54
C ASP A 187 4.99 23.17 11.79
N VAL A 188 5.48 23.90 10.79
CA VAL A 188 6.83 24.49 10.82
C VAL A 188 6.92 25.50 11.96
N GLU A 189 7.97 25.39 12.77
CA GLU A 189 8.17 26.21 13.97
C GLU A 189 9.21 27.31 13.79
N THR A 190 10.14 27.13 12.85
CA THR A 190 11.36 27.94 12.85
C THR A 190 11.22 29.22 12.02
N VAL A 191 11.84 30.30 12.53
CA VAL A 191 11.93 31.66 11.97
C VAL A 191 13.30 31.94 11.32
N SER A 192 14.02 30.92 10.84
CA SER A 192 15.39 31.11 10.32
C SER A 192 15.47 31.01 8.79
N ALA A 193 15.90 32.12 8.18
CA ALA A 193 15.97 32.34 6.73
C ALA A 193 17.10 31.57 5.99
N THR A 194 17.55 30.43 6.50
CA THR A 194 18.60 29.62 5.86
C THR A 194 18.16 28.17 5.75
N SER A 195 17.83 27.74 4.53
CA SER A 195 17.74 26.35 4.06
C SER A 195 17.24 25.34 5.08
N GLN A 196 15.95 25.40 5.42
CA GLN A 196 15.36 24.45 6.34
C GLN A 196 14.46 23.48 5.59
N LYS A 197 15.01 22.30 5.30
CA LYS A 197 14.26 21.21 4.70
C LYS A 197 13.95 20.16 5.77
N MET A 198 12.87 19.44 5.56
CA MET A 198 12.44 18.35 6.43
C MET A 198 11.57 17.36 5.67
N GLY A 199 11.46 16.16 6.20
CA GLY A 199 10.72 15.10 5.55
C GLY A 199 10.55 13.88 6.43
N ILE A 200 10.04 12.83 5.81
CA ILE A 200 9.86 11.52 6.41
C ILE A 200 10.62 10.47 5.62
N LEU A 201 11.21 9.53 6.35
CA LEU A 201 11.85 8.35 5.80
C LEU A 201 11.19 7.09 6.38
N GLN A 202 10.98 6.09 5.53
CA GLN A 202 10.78 4.73 5.99
C GLN A 202 11.71 3.78 5.26
N VAL A 203 12.55 3.09 6.04
CA VAL A 203 13.42 2.01 5.56
C VAL A 203 12.70 0.67 5.67
N LEU A 204 12.63 -0.07 4.57
CA LEU A 204 12.12 -1.44 4.55
C LEU A 204 13.21 -2.38 5.07
N GLU A 205 12.80 -3.34 5.91
CA GLU A 205 13.70 -4.43 6.33
C GLU A 205 14.13 -5.24 5.11
N ALA A 206 15.36 -5.76 5.11
CA ALA A 206 15.99 -6.38 3.95
C ALA A 206 15.14 -7.51 3.36
N LYS A 207 14.50 -8.30 4.22
CA LYS A 207 13.60 -9.39 3.80
C LYS A 207 12.35 -8.91 3.05
N ASP A 208 11.86 -7.71 3.37
CA ASP A 208 10.68 -7.10 2.74
C ASP A 208 11.11 -6.28 1.51
N ALA A 209 12.31 -5.70 1.55
CA ALA A 209 12.95 -4.99 0.44
C ALA A 209 13.34 -5.93 -0.72
N ALA A 210 13.67 -7.19 -0.42
CA ALA A 210 14.12 -8.19 -1.39
C ALA A 210 13.20 -8.37 -2.61
N LYS A 211 11.89 -8.12 -2.45
CA LYS A 211 10.93 -8.23 -3.57
C LYS A 211 11.10 -7.13 -4.62
N PHE A 212 11.67 -5.98 -4.24
CA PHE A 212 11.86 -4.81 -5.11
C PHE A 212 13.21 -4.80 -5.81
N ILE A 213 14.26 -5.31 -5.14
CA ILE A 213 15.64 -5.26 -5.63
C ILE A 213 15.81 -6.02 -6.95
N GLY A 214 16.44 -5.37 -7.94
CA GLY A 214 16.61 -5.87 -9.30
C GLY A 214 15.35 -5.78 -10.17
N GLY A 215 14.24 -5.28 -9.62
CA GLY A 215 12.97 -5.14 -10.31
C GLY A 215 12.62 -3.69 -10.66
N THR A 216 11.39 -3.51 -11.11
CA THR A 216 10.79 -2.19 -11.33
C THR A 216 9.72 -1.94 -10.29
N ALA A 217 9.72 -0.75 -9.69
CA ALA A 217 8.78 -0.31 -8.68
C ALA A 217 8.08 1.00 -9.09
N SER A 218 6.98 1.30 -8.40
CA SER A 218 6.29 2.58 -8.48
C SER A 218 5.97 3.08 -7.07
N LEU A 219 6.17 4.39 -6.85
CA LEU A 219 5.85 5.09 -5.63
C LEU A 219 4.65 6.00 -5.86
N SER A 220 3.69 5.97 -4.95
CA SER A 220 2.60 6.96 -4.89
C SER A 220 2.36 7.43 -3.46
N PHE A 221 1.86 8.65 -3.32
CA PHE A 221 1.43 9.21 -2.04
C PHE A 221 0.46 10.36 -2.28
N LYS A 222 -0.22 10.78 -1.21
CA LYS A 222 -1.06 11.98 -1.22
C LYS A 222 -0.47 13.06 -0.34
N ALA A 223 -0.52 14.30 -0.80
CA ALA A 223 -0.06 15.43 -0.01
C ALA A 223 -0.82 16.71 -0.34
N ARG A 224 -0.78 17.66 0.59
CA ARG A 224 -1.29 19.03 0.46
C ARG A 224 -0.51 19.97 1.35
N THR A 225 -0.63 21.27 1.11
CA THR A 225 -0.23 22.34 2.02
C THR A 225 -1.48 23.08 2.53
N THR A 226 -1.36 23.86 3.61
CA THR A 226 -2.34 24.92 3.93
C THR A 226 -1.74 26.31 3.86
N SER A 227 -0.43 26.41 3.70
CA SER A 227 0.31 27.66 3.67
C SER A 227 0.88 27.94 2.28
N GLY A 228 1.53 29.11 2.14
CA GLY A 228 2.04 29.58 0.86
C GLY A 228 3.41 29.03 0.51
N GLN A 229 4.29 28.73 1.48
CA GLN A 229 5.71 28.52 1.21
C GLN A 229 6.15 27.05 1.19
N ALA A 230 5.36 26.13 1.75
CA ALA A 230 5.52 24.70 1.45
C ALA A 230 4.91 24.42 0.06
N GLU A 231 5.64 24.81 -0.98
CA GLU A 231 5.22 24.78 -2.37
C GLU A 231 5.50 23.42 -3.01
N ASN A 232 6.61 22.76 -2.68
CA ASN A 232 7.08 21.58 -3.40
C ASN A 232 7.56 20.48 -2.47
N LEU A 233 7.07 19.26 -2.72
CA LEU A 233 7.71 18.05 -2.21
C LEU A 233 8.63 17.43 -3.26
N ARG A 234 9.62 16.67 -2.80
CA ARG A 234 10.39 15.71 -3.60
C ARG A 234 10.34 14.35 -2.93
N ALA A 235 10.29 13.30 -3.73
CA ALA A 235 10.24 11.92 -3.24
C ALA A 235 11.28 11.05 -3.93
N HIS A 236 12.02 10.31 -3.11
CA HIS A 236 13.11 9.44 -3.52
C HIS A 236 12.84 8.02 -3.04
N VAL A 237 13.10 7.05 -3.90
CA VAL A 237 13.33 5.66 -3.54
C VAL A 237 14.83 5.49 -3.45
N LEU A 238 15.30 5.04 -2.29
CA LEU A 238 16.72 4.87 -2.00
C LEU A 238 17.04 3.38 -1.84
N SER A 239 18.24 2.99 -2.25
CA SER A 239 18.81 1.66 -2.00
C SER A 239 20.06 1.75 -1.15
N TRP A 240 20.17 0.84 -0.19
CA TRP A 240 21.34 0.66 0.67
C TRP A 240 22.16 -0.53 0.18
N ASP A 241 23.44 -0.34 -0.13
CA ASP A 241 24.31 -1.37 -0.72
C ASP A 241 25.33 -2.01 0.26
N SER A 242 25.07 -1.88 1.56
CA SER A 242 25.94 -2.43 2.62
C SER A 242 25.21 -3.48 3.47
N THR A 243 25.62 -3.65 4.74
CA THR A 243 25.11 -4.72 5.60
C THR A 243 23.61 -4.59 5.81
N ALA A 244 22.87 -5.64 5.45
CA ALA A 244 21.41 -5.72 5.60
C ALA A 244 20.98 -5.32 7.02
N ASP A 245 19.96 -4.46 7.11
CA ASP A 245 19.32 -4.02 8.35
C ASP A 245 20.23 -3.32 9.38
N SER A 246 21.42 -2.92 8.95
CA SER A 246 22.38 -2.12 9.73
C SER A 246 22.66 -0.81 8.99
N VAL A 247 21.59 -0.05 8.75
CA VAL A 247 21.60 1.14 7.90
C VAL A 247 22.03 2.38 8.69
N THR A 248 22.55 3.39 7.98
CA THR A 248 22.57 4.76 8.50
C THR A 248 21.19 5.36 8.28
N SER A 249 20.45 5.62 9.36
CA SER A 249 19.05 6.10 9.32
C SER A 249 18.93 7.56 8.87
N ASP A 250 19.88 8.41 9.26
CA ASP A 250 20.04 9.73 8.65
C ASP A 250 20.66 9.58 7.26
N VAL A 251 19.81 9.58 6.23
CA VAL A 251 20.23 9.36 4.85
C VAL A 251 20.81 10.62 4.21
N VAL A 252 20.62 11.81 4.79
CA VAL A 252 20.93 13.08 4.13
C VAL A 252 22.31 13.59 4.56
N ASN A 253 23.28 13.56 3.64
CA ASN A 253 24.58 14.18 3.88
C ASN A 253 24.56 15.70 3.70
N ALA A 254 23.75 16.20 2.75
CA ALA A 254 23.50 17.62 2.57
C ALA A 254 22.16 17.85 1.85
N TRP A 255 21.36 18.77 2.37
CA TRP A 255 20.02 19.11 1.87
C TRP A 255 20.00 19.85 0.52
N SER A 256 21.14 20.42 0.12
CA SER A 256 21.32 21.21 -1.10
C SER A 256 20.39 22.43 -1.22
N ALA A 257 20.61 23.25 -2.25
CA ALA A 257 19.74 24.38 -2.53
C ALA A 257 18.35 23.91 -3.00
N GLU A 258 17.37 24.81 -2.95
CA GLU A 258 16.06 24.61 -3.57
C GLU A 258 16.20 24.28 -5.07
N GLY A 259 15.33 23.40 -5.58
CA GLY A 259 15.38 22.92 -6.95
C GLY A 259 16.40 21.79 -7.18
N THR A 260 17.18 21.43 -6.16
CA THR A 260 18.26 20.43 -6.26
C THR A 260 18.04 19.29 -5.26
N ASN A 261 18.23 18.05 -5.72
CA ASN A 261 18.12 16.88 -4.86
C ASN A 261 19.21 16.89 -3.76
N PRO A 262 18.90 16.37 -2.56
CA PRO A 262 19.90 16.17 -1.51
C PRO A 262 21.04 15.26 -1.98
N THR A 263 22.22 15.42 -1.38
CA THR A 263 23.26 14.40 -1.46
C THR A 263 23.07 13.41 -0.32
N PHE A 264 23.12 12.12 -0.61
CA PHE A 264 22.94 11.08 0.39
C PHE A 264 24.27 10.66 1.04
N VAL A 265 24.21 10.18 2.28
CA VAL A 265 25.38 9.60 2.96
C VAL A 265 25.86 8.34 2.26
N ALA A 266 27.08 7.90 2.58
CA ALA A 266 27.68 6.72 1.96
C ALA A 266 26.77 5.49 2.04
N ASN A 267 26.80 4.68 0.97
CA ASN A 267 26.01 3.47 0.76
C ASN A 267 24.51 3.68 0.47
N TRP A 268 24.01 4.92 0.50
CA TRP A 268 22.67 5.24 0.01
C TRP A 268 22.75 5.80 -1.42
N THR A 269 22.01 5.16 -2.32
CA THR A 269 21.87 5.58 -3.71
C THR A 269 20.41 5.83 -4.03
N ALA A 270 20.10 6.95 -4.70
CA ALA A 270 18.74 7.20 -5.19
C ALA A 270 18.49 6.45 -6.51
N GLU A 271 17.40 5.69 -6.53
CA GLU A 271 16.96 4.86 -7.67
C GLU A 271 16.09 5.66 -8.67
N ASN A 272 15.68 6.87 -8.30
CA ASN A 272 15.00 7.81 -9.18
C ASN A 272 15.61 9.21 -9.05
N THR A 273 15.50 10.00 -10.13
CA THR A 273 15.78 11.44 -10.05
C THR A 273 14.50 12.17 -9.66
N ALA A 274 14.40 12.58 -8.39
CA ALA A 274 13.23 13.33 -7.93
C ALA A 274 13.14 14.72 -8.59
N ALA A 275 11.91 15.17 -8.80
CA ALA A 275 11.56 16.49 -9.32
C ALA A 275 10.52 17.15 -8.38
N ASN A 276 10.34 18.46 -8.50
CA ASN A 276 9.35 19.19 -7.69
C ASN A 276 7.93 18.70 -7.97
N LEU A 277 7.23 18.36 -6.88
CA LEU A 277 5.83 17.96 -6.84
C LEU A 277 5.06 19.08 -6.15
N ALA A 278 4.49 19.97 -6.97
CA ALA A 278 3.82 21.18 -6.50
C ALA A 278 2.58 20.86 -5.65
N LEU A 279 2.55 21.37 -4.43
CA LEU A 279 1.45 21.25 -3.49
C LEU A 279 0.35 22.27 -3.78
N THR A 280 -0.86 21.92 -3.35
CA THR A 280 -2.01 22.82 -3.33
C THR A 280 -2.72 22.71 -1.98
N ASN A 281 -3.76 23.52 -1.78
CA ASN A 281 -4.59 23.48 -0.57
C ASN A 281 -5.54 22.27 -0.48
N THR A 282 -5.52 21.38 -1.48
CA THR A 282 -6.28 20.13 -1.50
C THR A 282 -5.35 18.95 -1.68
N TYR A 283 -5.73 17.77 -1.16
CA TYR A 283 -4.92 16.56 -1.38
C TYR A 283 -4.86 16.22 -2.85
N GLN A 284 -3.63 16.10 -3.33
CA GLN A 284 -3.32 15.60 -4.66
C GLN A 284 -2.66 14.23 -4.52
N THR A 285 -2.79 13.39 -5.54
CA THR A 285 -2.05 12.13 -5.62
C THR A 285 -0.83 12.34 -6.50
N PHE A 286 0.35 12.08 -5.95
CA PHE A 286 1.62 12.11 -6.67
C PHE A 286 2.05 10.69 -6.99
N LYS A 287 2.68 10.51 -8.15
CA LYS A 287 3.14 9.21 -8.65
C LYS A 287 4.53 9.36 -9.26
N ILE A 288 5.41 8.41 -8.94
CA ILE A 288 6.72 8.22 -9.57
C ILE A 288 6.74 6.76 -10.03
N GLU A 289 6.67 6.55 -11.33
CA GLU A 289 6.43 5.25 -11.94
C GLU A 289 7.67 4.78 -12.72
N GLY A 290 7.85 3.46 -12.83
CA GLY A 290 8.94 2.88 -13.62
C GLY A 290 10.33 3.04 -12.99
N ILE A 291 10.41 3.04 -11.65
CA ILE A 291 11.66 3.14 -10.91
C ILE A 291 12.41 1.81 -11.01
N SER A 292 13.61 1.82 -11.63
CA SER A 292 14.51 0.67 -11.64
C SER A 292 15.23 0.61 -10.30
N ILE A 293 15.11 -0.49 -9.55
CA ILE A 293 15.84 -0.68 -8.29
C ILE A 293 17.09 -1.51 -8.59
N ASP A 294 18.10 -0.88 -9.19
CA ASP A 294 19.24 -1.58 -9.81
C ASP A 294 20.60 -1.31 -9.17
N THR A 295 20.62 -0.62 -8.02
CA THR A 295 21.84 -0.48 -7.22
C THR A 295 22.47 -1.85 -6.95
N ALA A 296 23.73 -2.00 -7.37
CA ALA A 296 24.46 -3.25 -7.20
C ALA A 296 24.62 -3.58 -5.70
N SER A 297 24.33 -4.82 -5.33
CA SER A 297 24.37 -5.29 -3.93
C SER A 297 23.39 -4.62 -2.99
N ALA A 298 22.31 -4.00 -3.49
CA ALA A 298 21.25 -3.47 -2.66
C ALA A 298 20.73 -4.52 -1.67
N ALA A 299 20.64 -4.14 -0.40
CA ALA A 299 20.22 -4.96 0.73
C ALA A 299 18.94 -4.41 1.38
N ASN A 300 18.77 -3.09 1.44
CA ASN A 300 17.54 -2.43 1.91
C ASN A 300 17.04 -1.42 0.87
N VAL A 301 15.75 -1.12 0.93
CA VAL A 301 15.10 -0.07 0.13
C VAL A 301 14.41 0.90 1.10
N ALA A 302 14.39 2.19 0.79
CA ALA A 302 13.70 3.19 1.59
C ALA A 302 12.90 4.16 0.73
N VAL A 303 11.88 4.76 1.32
CA VAL A 303 11.12 5.87 0.73
C VAL A 303 11.39 7.11 1.57
N PHE A 304 11.89 8.16 0.91
CA PHE A 304 12.17 9.45 1.51
C PHE A 304 11.36 10.54 0.80
N ILE A 305 10.50 11.25 1.55
CA ILE A 305 9.68 12.34 1.03
C ILE A 305 9.99 13.58 1.85
N HIS A 306 10.41 14.66 1.19
CA HIS A 306 10.80 15.90 1.86
C HIS A 306 10.26 17.13 1.14
N VAL A 307 10.12 18.23 1.89
CA VAL A 307 9.91 19.56 1.32
C VAL A 307 11.21 20.06 0.69
N ASP A 308 11.12 20.64 -0.51
CA ASP A 308 12.29 21.17 -1.23
C ASP A 308 12.50 22.67 -0.99
N ASP A 309 11.47 23.35 -0.51
CA ASP A 309 11.47 24.79 -0.28
C ASP A 309 12.39 25.14 0.89
N THR A 310 13.10 26.26 0.76
CA THR A 310 14.14 26.69 1.74
C THR A 310 13.75 27.89 2.58
N ASP A 311 12.60 28.50 2.26
CA ASP A 311 12.07 29.72 2.83
C ASP A 311 10.88 29.49 3.77
N LEU A 312 10.68 28.25 4.21
CA LEU A 312 9.66 27.88 5.20
C LEU A 312 9.79 28.72 6.48
N VAL A 313 8.65 29.19 6.98
CA VAL A 313 8.56 29.97 8.21
C VAL A 313 7.51 29.39 9.16
N ALA A 314 7.53 29.88 10.39
CA ALA A 314 6.55 29.52 11.41
C ALA A 314 5.10 29.63 10.88
N SER A 315 4.27 28.61 11.13
CA SER A 315 2.90 28.44 10.64
C SER A 315 2.77 27.95 9.18
N ASP A 316 3.88 27.69 8.49
CA ASP A 316 3.80 26.88 7.28
C ASP A 316 3.44 25.45 7.62
N VAL A 317 2.55 24.84 6.82
CA VAL A 317 2.06 23.51 7.14
C VAL A 317 1.86 22.68 5.88
N PHE A 318 2.43 21.48 5.89
CA PHE A 318 2.18 20.48 4.85
C PHE A 318 1.84 19.12 5.47
N TYR A 319 1.21 18.29 4.65
CA TYR A 319 0.64 17.01 5.05
C TYR A 319 1.01 15.94 4.06
N ILE A 320 1.31 14.74 4.55
CA ILE A 320 1.57 13.54 3.73
C ILE A 320 0.70 12.40 4.24
N THR A 321 0.14 11.60 3.34
CA THR A 321 -0.61 10.39 3.66
C THR A 321 -0.58 9.40 2.50
N ASP A 322 -1.11 8.20 2.71
CA ASP A 322 -1.31 7.16 1.71
C ASP A 322 -0.04 6.78 0.93
N VAL A 323 1.09 6.64 1.60
CA VAL A 323 2.36 6.30 0.94
C VAL A 323 2.38 4.83 0.53
N GLN A 324 2.60 4.55 -0.75
CA GLN A 324 2.64 3.20 -1.30
C GLN A 324 3.83 3.04 -2.24
N LEU A 325 4.74 2.12 -1.88
CA LEU A 325 5.75 1.57 -2.77
C LEU A 325 5.31 0.17 -3.19
N GLU A 326 5.16 -0.07 -4.49
CA GLU A 326 4.68 -1.34 -5.04
C GLU A 326 5.47 -1.80 -6.26
N LEU A 327 5.37 -3.08 -6.59
CA LEU A 327 6.03 -3.66 -7.76
C LEU A 327 5.29 -3.29 -9.04
N GLY A 328 6.07 -3.11 -10.11
CA GLY A 328 5.57 -2.81 -11.44
C GLY A 328 5.86 -1.37 -11.87
N SER A 329 5.67 -1.14 -13.16
CA SER A 329 5.95 0.13 -13.81
C SER A 329 4.82 1.16 -13.72
N VAL A 330 3.72 0.85 -13.01
CA VAL A 330 2.56 1.73 -12.88
C VAL A 330 2.05 1.68 -11.45
N ALA A 331 1.79 2.85 -10.85
CA ALA A 331 1.19 2.95 -9.53
C ALA A 331 -0.32 2.64 -9.59
N THR A 332 -0.73 1.66 -8.81
CA THR A 332 -2.13 1.20 -8.72
C THR A 332 -2.89 1.96 -7.63
N THR A 333 -4.14 1.58 -7.39
CA THR A 333 -4.93 2.14 -6.30
C THR A 333 -4.24 1.84 -4.96
N ILE A 334 -4.25 2.80 -4.05
CA ILE A 334 -3.69 2.65 -2.70
C ILE A 334 -4.39 1.49 -1.98
N GLU A 335 -3.62 0.48 -1.59
CA GLU A 335 -4.06 -0.64 -0.78
C GLU A 335 -4.26 -0.19 0.67
N LYS A 336 -5.35 -0.62 1.29
CA LYS A 336 -5.67 -0.32 2.68
C LYS A 336 -5.77 -1.60 3.48
N GLU A 337 -4.77 -1.84 4.32
CA GLU A 337 -4.80 -2.95 5.25
C GLU A 337 -5.77 -2.66 6.42
N THR A 338 -6.24 -3.70 7.11
CA THR A 338 -7.03 -3.51 8.34
C THR A 338 -6.16 -2.93 9.46
N TYR A 339 -6.77 -2.14 10.35
CA TYR A 339 -6.06 -1.54 11.48
C TYR A 339 -5.30 -2.56 12.34
N GLY A 340 -5.90 -3.73 12.62
CA GLY A 340 -5.28 -4.74 13.47
C GLY A 340 -4.03 -5.39 12.84
N ALA A 341 -4.05 -5.65 11.54
CA ALA A 341 -2.88 -6.20 10.84
C ALA A 341 -1.75 -5.18 10.72
N GLU A 342 -2.09 -3.92 10.43
CA GLU A 342 -1.11 -2.82 10.40
C GLU A 342 -0.48 -2.58 11.79
N LEU A 343 -1.28 -2.63 12.85
CA LEU A 343 -0.80 -2.50 14.23
C LEU A 343 0.15 -3.64 14.58
N ALA A 344 -0.15 -4.87 14.17
CA ALA A 344 0.75 -6.01 14.36
C ALA A 344 2.08 -5.81 13.61
N LYS A 345 2.06 -5.25 12.40
CA LYS A 345 3.29 -4.89 11.65
C LYS A 345 4.09 -3.81 12.38
N CYS A 346 3.44 -2.76 12.89
CA CYS A 346 4.09 -1.72 13.69
C CYS A 346 4.69 -2.30 14.99
N GLN A 347 3.93 -3.15 15.68
CA GLN A 347 4.34 -3.78 16.95
C GLN A 347 5.57 -4.65 16.81
N ARG A 348 5.86 -5.15 15.61
CA ARG A 348 7.09 -5.90 15.35
C ARG A 348 8.35 -5.05 15.51
N PHE A 349 8.26 -3.74 15.36
CA PHE A 349 9.39 -2.81 15.48
C PHE A 349 9.33 -2.02 16.78
N TYR A 350 8.14 -1.68 17.25
CA TYR A 350 7.96 -0.96 18.50
C TYR A 350 6.72 -1.42 19.25
N GLU A 351 6.86 -1.81 20.52
CA GLU A 351 5.72 -2.15 21.36
C GLU A 351 5.92 -1.61 22.76
N HIS A 352 4.84 -1.21 23.43
CA HIS A 352 4.85 -0.92 24.85
C HIS A 352 3.59 -1.43 25.54
N SER A 353 3.62 -1.41 26.86
CA SER A 353 2.50 -1.80 27.72
C SER A 353 1.42 -0.73 27.88
N TYR A 354 1.74 0.56 27.68
CA TYR A 354 0.76 1.65 27.78
C TYR A 354 -0.38 1.50 26.75
N ASP A 355 -1.51 2.15 27.02
CA ASP A 355 -2.58 2.31 26.02
C ASP A 355 -2.04 3.00 24.76
N ILE A 356 -2.54 2.61 23.57
CA ILE A 356 -2.12 3.21 22.30
C ILE A 356 -2.34 4.72 22.34
N GLY A 357 -1.32 5.49 21.93
CA GLY A 357 -1.38 6.95 21.95
C GLY A 357 -0.96 7.58 23.27
N THR A 358 -0.53 6.78 24.26
CA THR A 358 0.03 7.27 25.52
C THR A 358 1.55 7.25 25.46
N ALA A 359 2.17 8.42 25.62
CA ALA A 359 3.63 8.54 25.64
C ALA A 359 4.25 7.72 26.79
N VAL A 360 5.40 7.09 26.51
CA VAL A 360 6.14 6.35 27.54
C VAL A 360 6.64 7.28 28.64
N GLY A 361 6.68 6.80 29.87
CA GLY A 361 6.98 7.65 31.04
C GLY A 361 5.78 8.48 31.52
N THR A 362 4.60 8.37 30.91
CA THR A 362 3.37 8.94 31.48
C THR A 362 3.07 8.29 32.83
N SER A 363 2.76 9.09 33.85
CA SER A 363 2.29 8.60 35.14
C SER A 363 0.87 8.06 35.02
N THR A 364 0.73 6.74 34.89
CA THR A 364 -0.55 6.04 34.77
C THR A 364 -0.42 4.61 35.27
N GLU A 365 -1.56 3.99 35.55
CA GLU A 365 -1.64 2.57 35.88
C GLU A 365 -2.27 1.74 34.75
N ASN A 366 -2.88 2.39 33.74
CA ASN A 366 -3.55 1.71 32.63
C ASN A 366 -2.53 1.03 31.71
N GLY A 367 -2.68 -0.28 31.55
CA GLY A 367 -1.74 -1.10 30.79
C GLY A 367 -0.48 -1.49 31.56
N ALA A 368 -0.35 -1.12 32.85
CA ALA A 368 0.79 -1.53 33.67
C ALA A 368 0.77 -3.04 33.92
N VAL A 369 1.94 -3.67 33.88
CA VAL A 369 2.15 -5.01 34.40
C VAL A 369 2.10 -4.93 35.92
N ARG A 370 1.29 -5.79 36.55
CA ARG A 370 1.21 -5.91 38.02
C ARG A 370 1.52 -7.33 38.48
N PHE A 371 2.22 -7.40 39.59
CA PHE A 371 2.62 -8.64 40.20
C PHE A 371 2.71 -8.47 41.73
N SER A 372 2.33 -9.49 42.48
CA SER A 372 2.54 -9.55 43.93
C SER A 372 3.60 -10.60 44.23
N ASP A 373 4.63 -10.20 44.96
CA ASP A 373 5.78 -11.07 45.22
C ASP A 373 5.51 -12.04 46.37
N PRO A 374 5.47 -13.36 46.16
CA PRO A 374 5.28 -14.32 47.26
C PRO A 374 6.53 -14.50 48.13
N VAL A 375 7.69 -13.94 47.70
CA VAL A 375 8.98 -14.00 48.39
C VAL A 375 9.69 -12.64 48.29
N ALA A 376 10.84 -12.44 48.94
CA ALA A 376 11.51 -11.12 48.95
C ALA A 376 12.17 -10.72 47.60
N ALA A 377 12.17 -11.60 46.60
CA ALA A 377 12.76 -11.38 45.27
C ALA A 377 12.01 -12.19 44.20
N GLY A 378 11.09 -11.52 43.52
CA GLY A 378 10.27 -12.08 42.46
C GLY A 378 10.77 -11.72 41.08
N SER A 379 10.30 -12.50 40.13
CA SER A 379 10.63 -12.38 38.71
C SER A 379 9.39 -12.69 37.87
N LEU A 380 9.27 -12.12 36.69
CA LEU A 380 8.25 -12.50 35.73
C LEU A 380 8.76 -12.45 34.30
N SER A 381 8.07 -13.13 33.39
CA SER A 381 8.35 -13.05 31.95
C SER A 381 7.37 -12.12 31.25
N ILE A 382 7.90 -11.25 30.41
CA ILE A 382 7.11 -10.41 29.50
C ILE A 382 7.04 -11.13 28.16
N HIS A 383 5.83 -11.32 27.64
CA HIS A 383 5.61 -11.84 26.29
C HIS A 383 5.17 -10.69 25.39
N PHE A 384 5.82 -10.55 24.24
CA PHE A 384 5.44 -9.55 23.25
C PHE A 384 4.20 -10.01 22.48
N LYS A 385 3.35 -9.07 22.05
CA LYS A 385 2.17 -9.39 21.22
C LYS A 385 2.55 -10.00 19.88
N VAL A 386 3.70 -9.60 19.34
CA VAL A 386 4.26 -10.09 18.08
C VAL A 386 5.77 -10.28 18.20
N THR A 387 6.29 -11.27 17.47
CA THR A 387 7.72 -11.50 17.31
C THR A 387 8.41 -10.25 16.73
N LYS A 388 9.44 -9.77 17.41
CA LYS A 388 10.24 -8.61 17.01
C LYS A 388 11.13 -8.89 15.81
N ARG A 389 11.59 -7.81 15.14
CA ARG A 389 12.52 -7.97 14.02
C ARG A 389 13.88 -8.52 14.45
N ALA A 390 14.36 -8.02 15.57
CA ALA A 390 15.62 -8.32 16.22
C ALA A 390 15.39 -8.29 17.74
N ALA A 391 16.39 -8.63 18.54
CA ALA A 391 16.29 -8.54 19.99
C ALA A 391 16.10 -7.06 20.33
N PRO A 392 14.96 -6.66 20.93
CA PRO A 392 14.67 -5.26 21.14
C PRO A 392 15.54 -4.68 22.25
N THR A 393 15.76 -3.37 22.22
CA THR A 393 16.17 -2.62 23.41
C THR A 393 14.95 -2.46 24.32
N MET A 394 15.07 -2.92 25.56
CA MET A 394 14.00 -2.85 26.55
C MET A 394 14.22 -1.70 27.54
N THR A 395 13.17 -0.98 27.88
CA THR A 395 13.16 0.00 28.97
C THR A 395 11.92 -0.18 29.83
N GLY A 396 12.11 -0.31 31.14
CA GLY A 396 11.03 -0.33 32.14
C GLY A 396 10.75 1.07 32.67
N TYR A 397 9.51 1.33 33.07
CA TYR A 397 9.08 2.58 33.67
C TYR A 397 8.21 2.27 34.89
N SER A 398 8.39 2.98 36.00
CA SER A 398 7.43 2.87 37.12
C SER A 398 6.07 3.43 36.67
N THR A 399 5.00 3.11 37.41
CA THR A 399 3.67 3.69 37.16
C THR A 399 3.61 5.20 37.43
N THR A 400 4.65 5.78 38.05
CA THR A 400 4.85 7.23 38.22
C THR A 400 5.62 7.86 37.06
N GLY A 401 6.08 7.05 36.08
CA GLY A 401 6.78 7.51 34.89
C GLY A 401 8.31 7.48 34.96
N ALA A 402 8.90 7.05 36.08
CA ALA A 402 10.35 7.04 36.23
C ALA A 402 11.00 5.94 35.38
N SER A 403 11.91 6.33 34.49
CA SER A 403 12.63 5.41 33.60
C SER A 403 13.62 4.51 34.35
N GLY A 404 13.73 3.25 33.95
CA GLY A 404 14.58 2.24 34.59
C GLY A 404 14.07 1.79 35.95
N LYS A 405 12.79 2.00 36.26
CA LYS A 405 12.20 1.70 37.57
C LYS A 405 10.96 0.79 37.47
N TYR A 406 10.66 0.12 38.57
CA TYR A 406 9.32 -0.35 38.89
C TYR A 406 8.79 0.41 40.12
N ARG A 407 7.47 0.43 40.29
CA ARG A 407 6.79 0.99 41.45
C ARG A 407 6.51 -0.12 42.47
N ASP A 408 6.98 0.03 43.70
CA ASP A 408 6.42 -0.65 44.85
C ASP A 408 5.16 0.12 45.28
N LEU A 409 3.99 -0.48 45.03
CA LEU A 409 2.67 0.08 45.31
C LEU A 409 2.28 -0.08 46.79
N THR A 410 2.96 -0.95 47.54
CA THR A 410 2.75 -1.15 48.98
C THR A 410 3.42 -0.02 49.77
N THR A 411 4.70 0.24 49.49
CA THR A 411 5.46 1.29 50.21
C THR A 411 5.36 2.67 49.54
N GLY A 412 4.97 2.70 48.27
CA GLY A 412 4.93 3.93 47.50
C GLY A 412 6.35 4.44 47.16
N ALA A 413 7.27 3.55 46.81
CA ALA A 413 8.64 3.89 46.39
C ALA A 413 8.99 3.34 44.98
N ASP A 414 9.92 4.01 44.29
CA ASP A 414 10.43 3.57 42.99
C ASP A 414 11.78 2.85 43.17
N HIS A 415 11.89 1.66 42.60
CA HIS A 415 13.05 0.79 42.71
C HIS A 415 13.57 0.41 41.33
N ASN A 416 14.85 0.01 41.24
CA ASN A 416 15.44 -0.41 39.97
C ASN A 416 14.76 -1.67 39.45
N ILE A 417 14.45 -1.68 38.16
CA ILE A 417 14.00 -2.86 37.43
C ILE A 417 15.16 -3.38 36.58
N THR A 418 15.31 -4.70 36.50
CA THR A 418 16.27 -5.35 35.60
C THR A 418 15.49 -6.11 34.53
N LEU A 419 15.84 -5.88 33.27
CA LEU A 419 15.27 -6.59 32.12
C LEU A 419 16.41 -7.37 31.45
N GLU A 420 16.28 -8.69 31.42
CA GLU A 420 17.30 -9.62 30.93
C GLU A 420 16.72 -10.70 30.02
N ASP A 421 17.56 -11.60 29.51
CA ASP A 421 17.17 -12.66 28.57
C ASP A 421 16.29 -12.16 27.42
N ILE A 422 16.69 -11.02 26.83
CA ILE A 422 15.90 -10.33 25.83
C ILE A 422 15.98 -11.08 24.49
N GLY A 423 14.87 -11.74 24.13
CA GLY A 423 14.71 -12.44 22.87
C GLY A 423 13.69 -11.76 21.96
N PHE A 424 13.37 -12.39 20.82
CA PHE A 424 12.43 -11.81 19.85
C PHE A 424 10.96 -11.90 20.29
N ASN A 425 10.64 -12.75 21.26
CA ASN A 425 9.24 -13.02 21.68
C ASN A 425 8.94 -12.56 23.11
N GLY A 426 9.95 -12.11 23.84
CA GLY A 426 9.81 -11.71 25.23
C GLY A 426 11.14 -11.43 25.89
N CYS A 427 11.09 -11.10 27.17
CA CYS A 427 12.24 -10.96 28.04
C CYS A 427 11.89 -11.41 29.47
N HIS A 428 12.91 -11.61 30.28
CA HIS A 428 12.77 -11.81 31.72
C HIS A 428 12.88 -10.47 32.45
N CYS A 429 12.16 -10.36 33.57
CA CYS A 429 12.12 -9.17 34.40
C CYS A 429 12.36 -9.56 35.85
N ASP A 430 13.43 -9.04 36.42
CA ASP A 430 13.79 -9.23 37.82
C ASP A 430 13.58 -7.95 38.62
N PHE A 431 13.01 -8.13 39.81
CA PHE A 431 12.79 -7.03 40.74
C PHE A 431 13.86 -7.07 41.83
N ALA A 432 14.49 -5.92 42.08
CA ALA A 432 15.41 -5.78 43.20
C ALA A 432 14.73 -6.14 44.54
N THR A 433 15.48 -6.75 45.45
CA THR A 433 15.01 -7.10 46.79
C THR A 433 14.70 -5.82 47.57
N SER A 434 13.43 -5.57 47.85
CA SER A 434 12.95 -4.52 48.76
C SER A 434 13.05 -4.92 50.24
N GLY A 435 13.14 -6.23 50.50
CA GLY A 435 13.31 -6.80 51.83
C GLY A 435 12.01 -7.21 52.53
N ALA A 436 10.84 -7.01 51.92
CA ALA A 436 9.54 -7.49 52.44
C ALA A 436 8.91 -8.56 51.53
N ILE A 437 8.00 -9.35 52.11
CA ILE A 437 7.14 -10.32 51.41
C ILE A 437 5.79 -9.68 51.08
N ASP A 438 5.09 -10.19 50.06
CA ASP A 438 3.75 -9.76 49.63
C ASP A 438 3.64 -8.31 49.12
N GLU A 439 4.72 -7.77 48.56
CA GLU A 439 4.69 -6.44 47.94
C GLU A 439 4.00 -6.45 46.58
N LEU A 440 3.13 -5.46 46.36
CA LEU A 440 2.50 -5.23 45.08
C LEU A 440 3.41 -4.35 44.22
N LYS A 441 3.87 -4.89 43.09
CA LYS A 441 4.77 -4.23 42.14
C LYS A 441 4.01 -3.86 40.88
N GLY A 442 4.31 -2.68 40.31
CA GLY A 442 3.70 -2.18 39.09
C GLY A 442 4.71 -1.48 38.19
N PHE A 443 4.70 -1.78 36.90
CA PHE A 443 5.58 -1.11 35.94
C PHE A 443 5.02 -1.18 34.52
N HIS A 444 5.51 -0.31 33.67
CA HIS A 444 5.35 -0.34 32.22
C HIS A 444 6.66 -0.71 31.55
N TRP A 445 6.59 -1.08 30.29
CA TRP A 445 7.76 -1.38 29.49
C TRP A 445 7.59 -0.89 28.06
N ARG A 446 8.73 -0.69 27.39
CA ARG A 446 8.85 -0.40 25.96
C ARG A 446 9.91 -1.31 25.36
N ALA A 447 9.61 -1.88 24.20
CA ALA A 447 10.47 -2.69 23.37
C ALA A 447 10.74 -1.95 22.06
N VAL A 448 12.00 -1.63 21.76
CA VAL A 448 12.39 -0.97 20.51
C VAL A 448 13.28 -1.88 19.69
N SER A 449 12.82 -2.18 18.49
CA SER A 449 13.54 -2.90 17.46
C SER A 449 13.26 -2.19 16.12
N GLU A 450 13.44 -0.88 16.08
CA GLU A 450 13.49 -0.09 14.85
C GLU A 450 14.84 -0.27 14.13
N LEU A 451 14.86 -0.04 12.80
CA LEU A 451 16.03 -0.20 11.93
C LEU A 451 17.10 0.86 12.18
#